data_AF-A0A2W5SRS1-F1
#
_entry.id   AF-A0A2W5SRS1-F1
#
_cell.length_a   1.000
_cell.length_b   1.000
_cell.length_c   1.000
_cell.angle_alpha   90.00
_cell.angle_beta   90.00
_cell.angle_gamma   90.00
#
_symmetry.space_group_name_H-M   'P 1'
#
loop_
_entity.id
_entity.type
_entity.pdbx_description
1 polymer ?
#
loop_
_entity_poly.entity_id
_entity_poly.type
_entity_poly.pdbx_seq_one_letter_code
_entity_poly.pdbx_strand_id
1 'polypeptide(L)' 'MYRHILIATDGSELAGKGVEHGLTLAARLQARATVLTVSEPINTGFDDALGWSAVGTSMPEFQTAREEAA' A
#
# COMPACT_ATOMS: atom_id res chain seq x y z
N MET A 1 16.41 20.39 -5.16
CA MET A 1 14.93 20.44 -5.24
C MET A 1 14.40 19.08 -5.64
N TYR A 2 13.26 18.67 -5.09
CA TYR A 2 12.66 17.35 -5.34
C TYR A 2 12.11 17.24 -6.76
N ARG A 3 12.46 16.15 -7.46
CA ARG A 3 11.91 15.82 -8.79
C ARG A 3 10.83 14.75 -8.72
N HIS A 4 10.77 14.01 -7.62
CA HIS A 4 9.82 12.93 -7.35
C HIS A 4 9.62 12.81 -5.84
N ILE A 5 8.36 12.73 -5.42
CA ILE A 5 7.93 12.59 -4.02
C ILE A 5 7.20 11.26 -3.88
N LEU A 6 7.65 10.41 -2.95
CA LEU A 6 6.91 9.22 -2.53
C LEU A 6 6.04 9.59 -1.32
N ILE A 7 4.76 9.28 -1.38
CA ILE A 7 3.77 9.53 -0.33
C ILE A 7 3.31 8.17 0.18
N ALA A 8 3.77 7.76 1.36
CA ALA A 8 3.29 6.55 2.01
C ALA A 8 1.95 6.83 2.70
N THR A 9 0.99 5.90 2.59
CA THR A 9 -0.30 5.95 3.27
C THR A 9 -0.68 4.56 3.77
N ASP A 10 -1.31 4.50 4.94
CA ASP A 10 -1.92 3.28 5.49
C ASP A 10 -3.45 3.24 5.25
N GLY A 11 -3.98 4.21 4.51
CA GLY A 11 -5.43 4.33 4.22
C GLY A 11 -6.26 4.95 5.33
N SER A 12 -5.68 5.32 6.47
CA SER A 12 -6.41 5.98 7.56
C SER A 12 -6.86 7.41 7.19
N GLU A 13 -7.89 7.92 7.87
CA GLU A 13 -8.37 9.30 7.68
C GLU A 13 -7.24 10.34 7.88
N LEU A 14 -6.38 10.10 8.87
CA LEU A 14 -5.24 10.97 9.16
C LEU A 14 -4.19 10.92 8.05
N ALA A 15 -3.90 9.72 7.52
CA ALA A 15 -3.01 9.58 6.38
C ALA A 15 -3.57 10.28 5.13
N GLY A 16 -4.90 10.32 4.95
CA GLY A 16 -5.56 11.09 3.89
C GLY A 16 -5.16 12.57 3.87
N LYS A 17 -5.08 13.22 5.04
CA LYS A 17 -4.61 14.61 5.17
C LYS A 17 -3.16 14.77 4.74
N GLY A 18 -2.32 13.77 5.04
CA GLY A 18 -0.93 13.71 4.58
C GLY A 18 -0.81 13.57 3.05
N VAL A 19 -1.68 12.74 2.44
CA VAL A 19 -1.74 12.57 0.98
C VAL A 19 -2.11 13.88 0.29
N GLU A 20 -3.15 14.57 0.76
CA GLU A 20 -3.57 15.87 0.22
C GLU A 20 -2.45 16.90 0.28
N HIS A 21 -1.76 16.98 1.42
CA HIS A 21 -0.63 17.88 1.60
C HIS A 21 0.53 17.54 0.65
N GLY A 22 0.90 16.26 0.56
CA GLY A 22 1.99 15.79 -0.29
C GLY A 22 1.74 16.04 -1.79
N LEU A 23 0.49 15.84 -2.25
CA LEU A 23 0.10 16.14 -3.63
C LEU A 23 0.14 17.65 -3.91
N THR A 24 -0.32 18.48 -2.97
CA THR A 24 -0.24 19.94 -3.07
C THR A 24 1.22 20.41 -3.19
N LEU A 25 2.11 19.82 -2.40
CA LEU A 25 3.55 20.11 -2.47
C LEU A 25 4.14 19.68 -3.82
N ALA A 26 3.85 18.46 -4.28
CA ALA A 26 4.34 17.96 -5.56
C ALA A 26 3.92 18.87 -6.74
N ALA A 27 2.66 19.33 -6.74
CA ALA A 27 2.13 20.24 -7.74
C ALA A 27 2.88 21.58 -7.78
N ARG A 28 3.12 22.19 -6.61
CA ARG A 28 3.89 23.45 -6.49
C ARG A 28 5.34 23.31 -6.98
N LEU A 29 5.91 22.13 -6.80
CA LEU A 29 7.29 21.82 -7.19
C LEU A 29 7.42 21.29 -8.62
N GLN A 30 6.31 21.10 -9.33
CA GLN A 30 6.27 20.39 -10.62
C GLN A 30 6.99 19.03 -10.55
N ALA A 31 6.88 18.37 -9.41
CA ALA A 31 7.50 17.08 -9.14
C ALA A 31 6.51 15.95 -9.42
N ARG A 32 7.02 14.78 -9.82
CA ARG A 32 6.21 13.56 -9.88
C ARG A 32 5.81 13.15 -8.45
N ALA A 33 4.67 12.51 -8.31
CA ALA A 33 4.24 11.91 -7.04
C ALA A 33 3.89 10.43 -7.24
N THR A 34 4.28 9.60 -6.28
CA THR A 34 3.82 8.21 -6.19
C THR A 34 3.20 8.02 -4.81
N VAL A 35 1.92 7.66 -4.77
CA VAL A 35 1.24 7.27 -3.53
C VAL A 35 1.38 5.76 -3.38
N LEU A 36 1.82 5.31 -2.20
CA LEU A 36 2.11 3.91 -1.91
C LEU A 36 1.45 3.50 -0.60
N THR A 37 0.72 2.39 -0.62
CA THR A 37 0.34 1.64 0.58
C THR A 37 1.09 0.31 0.61
N VAL A 38 1.46 -0.14 1.81
CA VAL A 38 2.15 -1.41 2.03
C VAL A 38 1.23 -2.30 2.85
N SER A 39 0.92 -3.48 2.31
CA SER A 39 0.17 -4.51 3.03
C SER A 39 1.13 -5.35 3.88
N GLU A 40 0.59 -5.93 4.94
CA GLU A 40 1.34 -6.89 5.76
C GLU A 40 1.79 -8.09 4.90
N PRO A 41 2.97 -8.67 5.17
CA PRO A 41 3.39 -9.89 4.53
C PRO A 41 2.39 -11.01 4.84
N ILE A 42 2.07 -11.84 3.85
CA ILE A 42 1.31 -13.07 4.05
C ILE A 42 2.19 -14.02 4.89
N ASN A 43 1.98 -14.05 6.20
CA ASN A 43 2.70 -14.92 7.11
C ASN A 43 2.09 -16.32 7.07
N THR A 44 2.58 -17.16 6.17
CA THR A 44 2.03 -18.51 5.96
C THR A 44 2.89 -19.63 6.50
N GLY A 45 4.00 -19.36 7.21
CA GLY A 45 4.88 -20.44 7.65
C GLY A 45 5.36 -21.26 6.43
N PHE A 46 6.04 -20.59 5.50
CA PHE A 46 6.56 -21.16 4.25
C PHE A 46 7.60 -22.30 4.43
N ASP A 47 7.83 -22.68 5.67
CA ASP A 47 8.70 -23.71 6.19
C ASP A 47 8.28 -25.11 5.72
N ASP A 48 7.00 -25.31 5.36
CA ASP A 48 6.48 -26.59 4.90
C ASP A 48 5.31 -26.50 3.88
N ALA A 49 4.85 -27.67 3.43
CA ALA A 49 3.79 -27.80 2.43
C ALA A 49 2.41 -27.28 2.91
N LEU A 50 2.18 -27.21 4.22
CA LEU A 50 0.95 -26.65 4.78
C LEU A 50 0.92 -25.14 4.59
N GLY A 51 2.07 -24.47 4.73
CA GLY A 51 2.17 -23.04 4.46
C GLY A 51 1.82 -22.65 3.02
N TRP A 52 2.30 -23.41 2.03
CA TRP A 52 1.96 -23.16 0.62
C TRP A 52 0.47 -23.38 0.31
N SER A 53 -0.16 -24.36 0.96
CA SER A 53 -1.60 -24.60 0.85
C SER A 53 -2.44 -23.48 1.46
N ALA A 54 -1.96 -22.90 2.56
CA ALA A 54 -2.60 -21.77 3.23
C ALA A 54 -2.57 -20.51 2.35
N VAL A 55 -1.45 -20.24 1.66
CA VAL A 55 -1.37 -19.16 0.64
C VAL A 55 -2.42 -19.35 -0.45
N GLY A 56 -2.52 -20.56 -1.02
CA GLY A 56 -3.48 -20.84 -2.08
C GLY A 56 -4.93 -20.60 -1.65
N THR A 57 -5.25 -20.79 -0.37
CA THR A 57 -6.60 -20.65 0.18
C THR A 57 -6.89 -19.21 0.64
N SER A 58 -5.90 -18.49 1.17
CA SER A 58 -6.06 -17.13 1.71
C SER A 58 -5.86 -16.02 0.67
N MET A 59 -5.23 -16.32 -0.47
CA MET A 59 -4.95 -15.33 -1.51
C MET A 59 -6.21 -14.67 -2.09
N PRO A 60 -7.32 -15.40 -2.37
CA PRO A 60 -8.54 -14.77 -2.89
C PRO A 60 -9.14 -13.75 -1.91
N GLU A 61 -9.24 -14.10 -0.63
CA GLU A 61 -9.78 -13.19 0.41
C GLU A 61 -8.87 -11.96 0.58
N PHE A 62 -7.55 -12.15 0.57
CA PHE A 62 -6.59 -11.04 0.60
C PHE A 62 -6.71 -10.13 -0.62
N GLN A 63 -6.93 -10.69 -1.82
CA GLN A 63 -7.16 -9.90 -3.03
C GLN A 63 -8.45 -9.08 -2.94
N THR A 64 -9.56 -9.70 -2.52
CA THR A 64 -10.83 -9.00 -2.33
C THR A 64 -10.70 -7.88 -1.30
N ALA A 65 -10.09 -8.14 -0.14
CA ALA A 65 -9.88 -7.11 0.89
C ALA A 65 -9.01 -5.95 0.37
N ARG A 66 -8.04 -6.22 -0.52
CA ARG A 66 -7.23 -5.18 -1.15
C ARG A 66 -7.99 -4.37 -2.19
N GLU A 67 -8.90 -4.99 -2.94
CA GLU A 67 -9.76 -4.29 -3.91
C GLU A 67 -10.80 -3.40 -3.21
N GLU A 68 -11.38 -3.86 -2.10
CA GLU A 68 -12.33 -3.06 -1.30
C GLU A 68 -11.67 -1.87 -0.59
N ALA A 69 -10.39 -1.99 -0.25
CA ALA A 69 -9.63 -0.93 0.42
C ALA A 69 -8.97 0.09 -0.54
N ALA A 70 -9.04 -0.14 -1.86
CA ALA A 70 -8.46 0.72 -2.90
C ALA A 70 -9.48 1.70 -3.49
#